data_AF-W1YR61-F1
#
_entry.id   AF-W1YR61-F1
#
_cell.length_a   1.000
_cell.length_b   1.000
_cell.length_c   1.000
_cell.angle_alpha   90.00
_cell.angle_beta   90.00
_cell.angle_gamma   90.00
#
_symmetry.space_group_name_H-M   'P 1'
#
loop_
_entity.id
_entity.type
_entity.pdbx_description
1 polymer ?
#
loop_
_entity_poly.entity_id
_entity_poly.type
_entity_poly.pdbx_seq_one_letter_code
_entity_poly.pdbx_strand_id
1 'polypeptide(L)'
;VPPPLKDGFIVDYRVMHTMLSYFLNKVSNALRRARVVVGVPCGMTDVEQRAMMDAVIQAGAREVFLIERPVAAAIGCGVPIFEAQGSMIIDIGGGTIDMGIVSLGGIVDSKTIRF
;
A
#
# COMPACT_ATOMS: atom_id res chain seq x y z
N VAL A 1 -9.50 18.57 10.15
CA VAL A 1 -10.05 17.57 9.22
C VAL A 1 -9.53 16.21 9.68
N PRO A 2 -10.38 15.18 9.88
CA PRO A 2 -9.89 13.84 10.22
C PRO A 2 -8.92 13.33 9.14
N PRO A 3 -7.93 12.49 9.49
CA PRO A 3 -7.04 11.91 8.50
C PRO A 3 -7.84 11.04 7.52
N PRO A 4 -7.55 11.08 6.20
CA PRO A 4 -8.29 10.29 5.21
C PRO A 4 -8.09 8.78 5.36
N LEU A 5 -6.95 8.40 5.98
CA LEU A 5 -6.59 7.04 6.32
C LEU A 5 -6.51 6.87 7.84
N LYS A 6 -6.99 5.75 8.33
CA LYS A 6 -6.72 5.24 9.68
C LYS A 6 -6.29 3.79 9.58
N ASP A 7 -5.14 3.46 10.16
CA ASP A 7 -4.56 2.12 10.20
C ASP A 7 -4.37 1.46 8.82
N GLY A 8 -4.20 2.26 7.77
CA GLY A 8 -4.13 1.80 6.38
C GLY A 8 -5.47 1.65 5.65
N PHE A 9 -6.58 1.97 6.31
CA PHE A 9 -7.93 1.92 5.73
C PHE A 9 -8.47 3.32 5.46
N ILE A 10 -9.24 3.44 4.37
CA ILE A 10 -9.91 4.70 4.01
C ILE A 10 -11.08 4.91 4.99
N VAL A 11 -11.03 5.99 5.76
CA VAL A 11 -12.08 6.36 6.72
C VAL A 11 -12.87 7.59 6.30
N ASP A 12 -12.32 8.43 5.42
CA ASP A 12 -13.04 9.53 4.78
C ASP A 12 -12.74 9.55 3.28
N TYR A 13 -13.71 9.09 2.49
CA TYR A 13 -13.57 8.99 1.05
C TYR A 13 -13.42 10.36 0.37
N ARG A 14 -14.10 11.41 0.86
CA ARG A 14 -14.06 12.74 0.24
C ARG A 14 -12.68 13.37 0.38
N VAL A 15 -12.12 13.28 1.58
CA VAL A 15 -10.76 13.77 1.87
C VAL A 15 -9.73 12.93 1.11
N MET A 16 -9.89 11.60 1.09
CA MET A 16 -8.99 10.70 0.36
C MET A 16 -8.97 11.00 -1.15
N HIS A 17 -10.15 11.14 -1.77
CA HIS A 17 -10.26 11.46 -3.18
C HIS A 17 -9.56 12.79 -3.51
N THR A 18 -9.78 13.82 -2.69
CA THR A 18 -9.13 15.12 -2.86
C THR A 18 -7.61 15.00 -2.78
N MET A 19 -7.09 14.27 -1.79
CA MET A 19 -5.66 14.05 -1.61
C MET A 19 -5.03 13.28 -2.77
N LEU A 20 -5.63 12.16 -3.17
CA LEU A 20 -5.14 11.33 -4.27
C LEU A 20 -5.16 12.11 -5.59
N SER A 21 -6.25 12.81 -5.88
CA SER A 21 -6.40 13.60 -7.11
C SER A 21 -5.32 14.68 -7.19
N TYR A 22 -5.03 15.35 -6.07
CA TYR A 22 -3.96 16.34 -5.99
C TYR A 22 -2.59 15.73 -6.32
N PHE A 23 -2.22 14.62 -5.66
CA PHE A 23 -0.90 14.00 -5.89
C PHE A 23 -0.77 13.42 -7.30
N LEU A 24 -1.81 12.78 -7.83
CA LEU A 24 -1.79 12.23 -9.18
C LEU A 24 -1.70 13.34 -10.24
N ASN A 25 -2.43 14.45 -10.10
CA ASN A 25 -2.32 15.60 -11.01
C ASN A 25 -0.97 16.32 -10.89
N LYS A 26 -0.30 16.21 -9.74
CA LYS A 26 1.04 16.79 -9.55
C LYS A 26 2.13 16.02 -10.30
N VAL A 27 1.98 14.70 -10.45
CA VAL A 27 3.00 13.83 -11.07
C VAL A 27 2.63 13.38 -12.48
N SER A 28 1.37 13.54 -12.90
CA SER A 28 0.86 13.10 -14.19
C SER A 28 0.01 14.18 -14.85
N ASN A 29 -0.24 14.05 -16.15
CA ASN A 29 -1.08 14.98 -16.90
C ASN A 29 -2.22 14.24 -17.61
N ALA A 30 -3.23 14.97 -18.08
CA ALA A 30 -4.45 14.40 -18.66
C ALA A 30 -4.20 13.44 -19.85
N LEU A 31 -3.09 13.62 -20.58
CA LEU A 31 -2.72 12.77 -21.72
C LEU A 31 -1.98 11.48 -21.28
N ARG A 32 -1.40 11.46 -20.08
CA ARG A 32 -0.62 10.34 -19.55
C ARG A 32 -0.97 10.08 -18.09
N ARG A 33 -2.09 9.40 -17.88
CA ARG A 33 -2.51 8.91 -16.55
C ARG A 33 -1.49 7.92 -15.98
N ALA A 34 -1.17 8.06 -14.70
CA ALA A 34 -0.17 7.24 -14.00
C ALA A 34 -0.66 5.79 -13.78
N ARG A 35 0.27 4.83 -13.85
CA ARG A 35 0.09 3.48 -13.29
C ARG A 35 0.61 3.52 -11.86
N VAL A 36 -0.19 3.05 -10.90
CA VAL A 36 0.07 3.25 -9.48
C VAL A 36 0.26 1.90 -8.79
N VAL A 37 1.25 1.81 -7.91
CA VAL A 37 1.41 0.71 -6.96
C VAL A 37 1.18 1.28 -5.56
N VAL A 38 0.33 0.64 -4.76
CA VAL A 38 -0.04 1.11 -3.42
C VAL A 38 0.42 0.11 -2.37
N GLY A 39 1.19 0.58 -1.40
CA GLY A 39 1.58 -0.19 -0.22
C GLY A 39 0.42 -0.34 0.77
N VAL A 40 -0.05 -1.57 0.99
CA VAL A 40 -1.19 -1.88 1.88
C VAL A 40 -0.76 -2.75 3.07
N PRO A 41 -1.49 -2.71 4.21
CA PRO A 41 -1.24 -3.62 5.32
C PRO A 41 -1.40 -5.09 4.90
N CYS A 42 -0.77 -5.99 5.63
CA CYS A 42 -1.00 -7.43 5.46
C CYS A 42 -2.41 -7.82 5.94
N GLY A 43 -3.03 -8.78 5.26
CA GLY A 43 -4.35 -9.29 5.65
C GLY A 43 -5.52 -8.34 5.40
N MET A 44 -5.34 -7.36 4.50
CA MET A 44 -6.45 -6.53 4.00
C MET A 44 -7.49 -7.42 3.32
N THR A 45 -8.77 -7.27 3.69
CA THR A 45 -9.87 -8.04 3.10
C THR A 45 -10.11 -7.64 1.65
N ASP A 46 -10.74 -8.51 0.86
CA ASP A 46 -11.06 -8.23 -0.55
C ASP A 46 -11.87 -6.94 -0.72
N VAL A 47 -12.77 -6.64 0.22
CA VAL A 47 -13.59 -5.42 0.22
C VAL A 47 -12.72 -4.18 0.42
N GLU A 48 -11.78 -4.23 1.37
CA GLU A 48 -10.87 -3.13 1.66
C GLU A 48 -9.85 -2.91 0.53
N GLN A 49 -9.34 -4.00 -0.06
CA GLN A 49 -8.47 -3.94 -1.24
C GLN A 49 -9.22 -3.30 -2.41
N ARG A 50 -10.46 -3.73 -2.66
CA ARG A 50 -11.31 -3.17 -3.71
C ARG A 50 -11.57 -1.68 -3.48
N ALA A 51 -11.91 -1.27 -2.26
CA ALA A 51 -12.14 0.12 -1.91
C ALA A 51 -10.89 0.99 -2.15
N MET A 52 -9.70 0.48 -1.81
CA MET A 52 -8.44 1.16 -2.08
C MET A 52 -8.20 1.33 -3.59
N MET A 53 -8.34 0.24 -4.36
CA MET A 53 -8.15 0.28 -5.82
C MET A 53 -9.13 1.25 -6.49
N ASP A 54 -10.41 1.18 -6.12
CA ASP A 54 -11.45 2.05 -6.68
C ASP A 54 -11.20 3.52 -6.32
N ALA A 55 -10.74 3.83 -5.11
CA ALA A 55 -10.38 5.20 -4.73
C ALA A 55 -9.25 5.79 -5.58
N VAL A 56 -8.22 4.99 -5.87
CA VAL A 56 -7.06 5.42 -6.66
C VAL A 56 -7.40 5.53 -8.16
N ILE A 57 -8.22 4.60 -8.69
CA ILE A 57 -8.73 4.69 -10.06
C ILE A 57 -9.63 5.92 -10.24
N GLN A 58 -10.57 6.16 -9.32
CA GLN A 58 -11.48 7.31 -9.39
C GLN A 58 -10.74 8.65 -9.28
N ALA A 59 -9.63 8.69 -8.53
CA ALA A 59 -8.75 9.84 -8.46
C ALA A 59 -7.93 10.11 -9.75
N GLY A 60 -8.01 9.23 -10.75
CA GLY A 60 -7.43 9.45 -12.09
C GLY A 60 -6.28 8.52 -12.47
N ALA A 61 -5.98 7.48 -11.68
CA ALA A 61 -5.00 6.47 -12.08
C ALA A 61 -5.50 5.66 -13.29
N ARG A 62 -4.56 5.18 -14.12
CA ARG A 62 -4.83 4.29 -15.25
C ARG A 62 -5.04 2.85 -14.80
N GLU A 63 -4.12 2.37 -13.95
CA GLU A 63 -4.05 1.01 -13.43
C GLU A 63 -3.54 1.11 -11.99
N VAL A 64 -4.00 0.19 -11.14
CA VAL A 64 -3.61 0.12 -9.74
C VAL A 64 -3.22 -1.30 -9.40
N PHE A 65 -2.09 -1.44 -8.72
CA PHE A 65 -1.63 -2.70 -8.12
C PHE A 65 -1.45 -2.48 -6.62
N LEU A 66 -1.74 -3.51 -5.85
CA LEU A 66 -1.48 -3.50 -4.40
C LEU A 66 -0.21 -4.31 -4.15
N ILE A 67 0.57 -3.86 -3.18
CA ILE A 67 1.73 -4.59 -2.66
C ILE A 67 1.70 -4.50 -1.14
N GLU A 68 1.93 -5.62 -0.47
CA GLU A 68 2.02 -5.65 0.98
C GLU A 68 3.25 -4.86 1.43
N ARG A 69 3.07 -4.01 2.46
CA ARG A 69 4.13 -3.15 2.98
C ARG A 69 5.42 -3.89 3.35
N PRO A 70 5.40 -5.06 4.02
CA PRO A 70 6.64 -5.77 4.33
C PRO A 70 7.44 -6.15 3.08
N VAL A 71 6.77 -6.50 1.96
CA VAL A 71 7.43 -6.81 0.69
C VAL A 71 8.02 -5.54 0.08
N ALA A 72 7.24 -4.46 0.04
CA ALA A 72 7.72 -3.17 -0.46
C ALA A 72 8.92 -2.63 0.35
N ALA A 73 8.88 -2.76 1.68
CA ALA A 73 9.96 -2.37 2.58
C ALA A 73 11.20 -3.26 2.39
N ALA A 74 11.03 -4.57 2.23
CA ALA A 74 12.13 -5.48 1.95
C ALA A 74 12.87 -5.12 0.64
N ILE A 75 12.12 -4.81 -0.42
CA ILE A 75 12.68 -4.31 -1.68
C ILE A 75 13.42 -2.99 -1.46
N GLY A 76 12.79 -2.04 -0.73
CA GLY A 76 13.38 -0.74 -0.43
C GLY A 76 14.68 -0.81 0.36
N CYS A 77 14.82 -1.82 1.23
CA CYS A 77 16.02 -2.07 2.04
C CYS A 77 17.08 -2.93 1.32
N GLY A 78 16.83 -3.41 0.10
CA GLY A 78 17.76 -4.27 -0.63
C GLY A 78 17.92 -5.67 -0.04
N VAL A 79 16.90 -6.16 0.67
CA VAL A 79 16.87 -7.53 1.21
C VAL A 79 16.72 -8.54 0.06
N PRO A 80 17.45 -9.67 0.05
CA PRO A 80 17.38 -10.66 -1.02
C PRO A 80 16.07 -11.49 -0.95
N ILE A 81 14.94 -10.88 -1.28
CA ILE A 81 13.62 -11.49 -1.09
C ILE A 81 13.31 -12.66 -2.03
N PHE A 82 14.05 -12.79 -3.13
CA PHE A 82 13.85 -13.85 -4.13
C PHE A 82 14.72 -15.09 -3.87
N GLU A 83 15.61 -15.04 -2.88
CA GLU A 83 16.46 -16.16 -2.52
C GLU A 83 15.72 -17.16 -1.62
N ALA A 84 16.24 -18.38 -1.52
CA ALA A 84 15.74 -19.41 -0.61
C ALA A 84 16.18 -19.14 0.85
N GLN A 85 15.99 -17.91 1.31
CA GLN A 85 16.33 -17.42 2.65
C GLN A 85 15.13 -16.67 3.23
N GLY A 86 14.73 -17.05 4.45
CA GLY A 86 13.72 -16.32 5.20
C GLY A 86 14.29 -15.00 5.74
N SER A 87 13.68 -13.89 5.35
CA SER A 87 14.01 -12.55 5.86
C SER A 87 12.83 -11.98 6.62
N MET A 88 13.03 -11.54 7.85
CA MET A 88 11.99 -10.88 8.65
C MET A 88 12.07 -9.37 8.45
N ILE A 89 10.94 -8.75 8.13
CA ILE A 89 10.78 -7.31 7.96
C ILE A 89 9.78 -6.81 8.99
N ILE A 90 10.10 -5.68 9.60
CA ILE A 90 9.27 -4.96 10.56
C ILE A 90 9.22 -3.50 10.10
N ASP A 91 8.09 -3.08 9.53
CA ASP A 91 7.81 -1.71 9.12
C ASP A 91 6.98 -1.00 10.20
N ILE A 92 7.56 0.03 10.81
CA ILE A 92 6.95 0.78 11.92
C ILE A 92 6.41 2.11 11.37
N GLY A 93 5.10 2.16 11.14
CA GLY A 93 4.39 3.34 10.68
C GLY A 93 3.74 4.16 11.80
N GLY A 94 3.00 5.20 11.42
CA GLY A 94 2.36 6.12 12.37
C GLY A 94 1.13 5.57 13.11
N GLY A 95 0.50 4.51 12.59
CA GLY A 95 -0.66 3.85 13.22
C GLY A 95 -0.67 2.33 13.08
N THR A 96 0.29 1.77 12.33
CA THR A 96 0.45 0.32 12.17
C THR A 96 1.90 -0.08 12.32
N ILE A 97 2.10 -1.29 12.80
CA ILE A 97 3.35 -2.04 12.59
C ILE A 97 3.01 -3.19 11.65
N ASP A 98 3.61 -3.19 10.47
CA ASP A 98 3.41 -4.20 9.42
C ASP A 98 4.65 -5.11 9.39
N MET A 99 4.46 -6.39 9.66
CA MET A 99 5.55 -7.37 9.75
C MET A 99 5.33 -8.53 8.80
N GLY A 100 6.42 -9.07 8.27
CA GLY A 100 6.37 -10.27 7.45
C GLY A 100 7.69 -11.00 7.36
N ILE A 101 7.62 -12.32 7.24
CA ILE A 101 8.74 -13.16 6.81
C ILE A 101 8.59 -13.38 5.32
N VAL A 102 9.60 -13.02 4.53
CA VAL A 102 9.61 -13.19 3.07
C VAL A 102 10.70 -14.17 2.63
N SER A 103 10.41 -14.96 1.60
CA SER A 103 11.32 -15.90 0.96
C SER A 103 10.80 -16.23 -0.45
N LEU A 104 11.70 -16.47 -1.41
CA LEU A 104 11.33 -16.84 -2.79
C LEU A 104 10.29 -15.91 -3.45
N GLY A 105 10.32 -14.62 -3.12
CA GLY A 105 9.43 -13.58 -3.66
C GLY A 105 8.03 -13.55 -3.03
N GLY A 106 7.76 -14.40 -2.05
CA GLY A 106 6.48 -14.47 -1.36
C GLY A 106 6.56 -14.16 0.13
N ILE A 107 5.42 -13.84 0.73
CA ILE A 107 5.25 -13.80 2.18
C ILE A 107 5.01 -15.21 2.68
N VAL A 108 5.84 -15.66 3.62
CA VAL A 108 5.71 -16.93 4.35
C VAL A 108 4.74 -16.78 5.51
N ASP A 109 4.89 -15.71 6.29
CA ASP A 109 4.01 -15.35 7.40
C ASP A 109 3.97 -13.83 7.54
N SER A 110 2.86 -13.27 8.03
CA SER A 110 2.73 -11.83 8.22
C SER A 110 1.75 -11.45 9.30
N LYS A 111 1.95 -10.26 9.86
CA LYS A 111 1.07 -9.69 10.87
C LYS A 111 1.10 -8.18 10.82
N THR A 112 -0.08 -7.58 10.85
CA THR A 112 -0.26 -6.15 11.08
C THR A 112 -0.82 -5.92 12.48
N ILE A 113 -0.19 -5.04 13.24
CA ILE A 113 -0.69 -4.52 14.53
C ILE A 113 -1.15 -3.08 14.31
N ARG A 114 -2.24 -2.68 14.96
CA ARG A 114 -2.87 -1.35 14.86
C ARG A 114 -2.94 -0.72 16.27
N PHE A 115 -2.77 0.60 16.37
CA PHE A 115 -2.78 1.33 17.66
C PHE A 115 -3.69 2.55 17.64
#